data_AF-A0A7J4S8Y6-F1
#
_entry.id   AF-A0A7J4S8Y6-F1
#
_cell.length_a   1.000
_cell.length_b   1.000
_cell.length_c   1.000
_cell.angle_alpha   90.00
_cell.angle_beta   90.00
_cell.angle_gamma   90.00
#
_symmetry.space_group_name_H-M   'P 1'
#
loop_
_entity.id
_entity.type
_entity.pdbx_description
1 polymer ?
#
loop_
_entity_poly.entity_id
_entity_poly.type
_entity_poly.pdbx_seq_one_letter_code
_entity_poly.pdbx_strand_id
1 'polypeptide(L)'
;MPPPQPYPGMYYQPMAPEHWLSRRNVWTVNALGLVMIWLGMLFRLLSTADTTVLAAARFFVISGALVGALASTAGALGSKKTTDMQNLGLLVWAGFLISLAGFVLAGFV
;
A
#
# COMPACT_ATOMS: atom_id res chain seq x y z
N MET A 1 26.57 -37.39 -13.96
CA MET A 1 27.54 -36.34 -14.30
C MET A 1 27.63 -35.38 -13.12
N PRO A 2 28.81 -35.06 -12.58
CA PRO A 2 28.93 -34.06 -11.52
C PRO A 2 28.52 -32.67 -12.04
N PRO A 3 27.90 -31.82 -11.21
CA PRO A 3 27.52 -30.47 -11.62
C PRO A 3 28.78 -29.66 -12.04
N PRO A 4 28.69 -28.81 -13.08
CA PRO A 4 29.81 -28.00 -13.53
C PRO A 4 30.33 -27.12 -12.39
N GLN A 5 31.65 -27.12 -12.18
CA GLN A 5 32.29 -26.24 -11.19
C GLN A 5 32.17 -24.78 -11.66
N PRO A 6 31.76 -23.82 -10.80
CA PRO A 6 31.68 -22.41 -11.16
C PRO A 6 33.05 -21.85 -11.58
N TYR A 7 33.07 -20.99 -12.61
CA TYR A 7 34.30 -20.36 -13.10
C TYR A 7 34.94 -19.46 -12.03
N PRO A 8 36.29 -19.42 -11.92
CA PRO A 8 36.98 -18.50 -11.02
C PRO A 8 36.60 -17.05 -11.34
N GLY A 9 36.02 -16.34 -10.36
CA GLY A 9 35.52 -14.96 -10.53
C GLY A 9 34.00 -14.83 -10.68
N MET A 10 33.27 -15.94 -10.69
CA MET A 10 31.81 -15.91 -10.57
C MET A 10 31.47 -15.54 -9.12
N TYR A 11 31.25 -14.24 -8.86
CA TYR A 11 30.59 -13.80 -7.64
C TYR A 11 29.26 -14.53 -7.57
N TYR A 12 29.06 -15.30 -6.50
CA TYR A 12 27.76 -15.87 -6.17
C TYR A 12 26.78 -14.70 -6.17
N GLN A 13 25.93 -14.57 -7.20
CA GLN A 13 24.80 -13.67 -7.08
C GLN A 13 23.98 -14.24 -5.94
N PRO A 14 23.77 -13.49 -4.84
CA PRO A 14 22.85 -13.95 -3.82
C PRO A 14 21.52 -14.21 -4.54
N MET A 15 21.05 -15.46 -4.50
CA MET A 15 19.67 -15.76 -4.84
C MET A 15 18.82 -14.78 -4.03
N ALA A 16 18.21 -13.81 -4.73
CA ALA A 16 17.28 -12.90 -4.08
C ALA A 16 16.25 -13.78 -3.36
N PRO A 17 15.96 -13.55 -2.07
CA PRO A 17 15.09 -14.41 -1.27
C PRO A 17 13.80 -14.68 -2.03
N GLU A 18 13.64 -15.89 -2.55
CA GLU A 18 12.67 -16.21 -3.58
C GLU A 18 11.24 -16.05 -3.05
N HIS A 19 10.51 -15.00 -3.45
CA HIS A 19 9.05 -14.92 -3.39
C HIS A 19 8.38 -15.17 -2.02
N TRP A 20 9.02 -14.85 -0.91
CA TRP A 20 8.41 -15.07 0.43
C TRP A 20 7.14 -14.24 0.66
N LEU A 21 6.96 -13.17 -0.12
CA LEU A 21 5.85 -12.23 0.02
C LEU A 21 5.03 -12.11 -1.28
N SER A 22 3.76 -12.53 -1.22
CA SER A 22 2.84 -12.37 -2.34
C SER A 22 2.50 -10.89 -2.57
N ARG A 23 2.85 -10.37 -3.76
CA ARG A 23 2.51 -9.00 -4.18
C ARG A 23 1.02 -8.70 -4.09
N ARG A 24 0.19 -9.70 -4.40
CA ARG A 24 -1.27 -9.60 -4.27
C ARG A 24 -1.67 -9.33 -2.82
N ASN A 25 -1.07 -10.06 -1.87
CA ASN A 25 -1.39 -9.88 -0.46
C ASN A 25 -0.93 -8.50 0.04
N VAL A 26 0.27 -8.07 -0.33
CA VAL A 26 0.78 -6.73 0.01
C VAL A 26 -0.15 -5.64 -0.52
N TRP A 27 -0.60 -5.79 -1.78
CA TRP A 27 -1.56 -4.86 -2.37
C TRP A 27 -2.89 -4.86 -1.62
N THR A 28 -3.45 -6.03 -1.34
CA THR A 28 -4.74 -6.17 -0.64
C THR A 28 -4.70 -5.52 0.75
N VAL A 29 -3.64 -5.71 1.52
CA VAL A 29 -3.52 -5.12 2.87
C VAL A 29 -3.39 -3.60 2.79
N ASN A 30 -2.61 -3.07 1.82
CA ASN A 30 -2.53 -1.64 1.57
C ASN A 30 -3.90 -1.06 1.18
N ALA A 31 -4.57 -1.70 0.23
CA ALA A 31 -5.89 -1.28 -0.24
C ALA A 31 -6.91 -1.27 0.91
N LEU A 32 -6.90 -2.29 1.77
CA LEU A 32 -7.78 -2.36 2.93
C LEU A 32 -7.54 -1.18 3.89
N GLY A 33 -6.27 -0.90 4.24
CA GLY A 33 -5.94 0.24 5.10
C GLY A 33 -6.41 1.58 4.52
N LEU A 34 -6.14 1.81 3.23
CA LEU A 34 -6.56 3.04 2.54
C LEU A 34 -8.09 3.18 2.47
N VAL A 35 -8.81 2.09 2.18
CA VAL A 35 -10.28 2.09 2.13
C VAL A 35 -10.86 2.39 3.51
N MET A 36 -10.31 1.80 4.58
CA MET A 36 -10.78 2.08 5.94
C MET A 36 -10.53 3.54 6.35
N ILE A 37 -9.38 4.12 6.00
CA ILE A 37 -9.11 5.56 6.21
C ILE A 37 -10.14 6.40 5.45
N TRP A 38 -10.36 6.09 4.17
CA TRP A 38 -11.33 6.82 3.34
C TRP A 38 -12.74 6.75 3.92
N LEU A 39 -13.19 5.57 4.36
CA LEU A 39 -14.49 5.40 5.01
C LEU A 39 -14.59 6.23 6.31
N GLY A 40 -13.56 6.22 7.15
CA GLY A 40 -13.54 7.04 8.37
C GLY A 40 -13.64 8.54 8.07
N MET A 41 -12.88 9.02 7.08
CA MET A 41 -12.97 10.41 6.64
C MET A 41 -14.34 10.75 6.05
N LEU A 42 -14.96 9.83 5.29
CA LEU A 42 -16.31 10.01 4.77
C LEU A 42 -17.37 10.07 5.86
N PHE A 43 -17.32 9.19 6.85
CA PHE A 43 -18.25 9.25 7.97
C PHE A 43 -18.13 10.57 8.73
N ARG A 44 -16.90 11.03 8.97
CA ARG A 44 -16.66 12.32 9.60
C ARG A 44 -17.21 13.48 8.76
N LEU A 45 -16.98 13.46 7.45
CA LEU A 45 -17.54 14.45 6.54
C LEU A 45 -19.07 14.43 6.58
N LEU A 46 -19.70 13.26 6.47
CA LEU A 46 -21.16 13.13 6.51
C LEU A 46 -21.78 13.53 7.85
N SER A 47 -21.06 13.32 8.96
CA SER A 47 -21.53 13.69 10.31
C SER A 47 -21.43 15.19 10.63
N THR A 48 -20.64 15.94 9.84
CA THR A 48 -20.32 17.35 10.13
C THR A 48 -20.66 18.31 8.99
N ALA A 49 -20.99 17.80 7.81
CA ALA A 49 -21.17 18.61 6.61
C ALA A 49 -22.63 18.98 6.38
N ASP A 50 -22.86 20.29 6.23
CA ASP A 50 -24.04 20.81 5.53
C ASP A 50 -23.89 20.61 4.02
N THR A 51 -25.01 20.59 3.30
CA THR A 51 -25.11 20.47 1.82
C THR A 51 -24.55 21.72 1.13
N THR A 52 -23.23 21.88 1.18
CA THR A 52 -22.48 23.02 0.67
C THR A 52 -21.51 22.57 -0.42
N VAL A 53 -21.16 23.51 -1.32
CA VAL A 53 -20.12 23.29 -2.35
C VAL A 53 -18.78 22.88 -1.72
N LEU A 54 -18.48 23.38 -0.52
CA LEU A 54 -17.28 23.02 0.22
C LEU A 54 -17.27 21.56 0.66
N ALA A 55 -18.40 21.03 1.12
CA ALA A 55 -18.53 19.62 1.48
C ALA A 55 -18.33 18.71 0.24
N ALA A 56 -18.91 19.09 -0.90
CA ALA A 56 -18.70 18.39 -2.16
C ALA A 56 -17.22 18.42 -2.59
N ALA A 57 -16.55 19.58 -2.51
CA ALA A 57 -15.12 19.69 -2.81
C ALA A 57 -14.27 18.80 -1.90
N ARG A 58 -14.55 18.77 -0.59
CA ARG A 58 -13.87 17.89 0.38
C ARG A 58 -14.07 16.41 0.04
N PHE A 59 -15.29 16.02 -0.35
CA PHE A 59 -15.57 14.66 -0.80
C PHE A 59 -14.71 14.25 -2.01
N PHE A 60 -14.62 15.11 -3.02
CA PHE A 60 -13.79 14.85 -4.20
C PHE A 60 -12.31 14.77 -3.86
N VAL A 61 -11.82 15.64 -2.98
CA VAL A 61 -10.41 15.60 -2.52
C VAL A 61 -10.10 14.30 -1.77
N ILE A 62 -10.96 13.92 -0.81
CA ILE A 62 -10.79 12.68 -0.03
C ILE A 62 -10.82 11.45 -0.94
N SER A 63 -11.76 11.41 -1.89
CA SER A 63 -11.90 10.29 -2.82
C SER A 63 -10.79 10.25 -3.87
N GLY A 64 -10.35 11.41 -4.37
CA GLY A 64 -9.20 11.52 -5.27
C GLY A 64 -7.90 11.06 -4.59
N ALA A 65 -7.72 11.37 -3.31
CA ALA A 65 -6.58 10.90 -2.53
C ALA A 65 -6.56 9.36 -2.40
N LEU A 66 -7.72 8.73 -2.17
CA LEU A 66 -7.83 7.27 -2.18
C LEU A 66 -7.41 6.68 -3.53
N VAL A 67 -7.97 7.19 -4.63
CA VAL A 67 -7.66 6.69 -5.98
C VAL A 67 -6.18 6.85 -6.29
N GLY A 68 -5.59 8.01 -5.98
CA GLY A 68 -4.16 8.27 -6.17
C GLY A 68 -3.27 7.32 -5.38
N ALA A 69 -3.61 7.07 -4.11
CA ALA A 69 -2.86 6.14 -3.25
C ALA A 69 -2.98 4.68 -3.74
N LEU A 70 -4.16 4.24 -4.16
CA LEU A 70 -4.37 2.91 -4.74
C LEU A 70 -3.63 2.74 -6.06
N ALA A 71 -3.69 3.73 -6.96
CA ALA A 71 -2.96 3.71 -8.22
C ALA A 71 -1.44 3.69 -8.00
N SER A 72 -0.93 4.46 -7.03
CA SER A 72 0.49 4.48 -6.66
C SER A 72 0.96 3.11 -6.15
N THR A 73 0.24 2.51 -5.20
CA THR A 73 0.58 1.19 -4.65
C THR A 73 0.44 0.08 -5.69
N ALA A 74 -0.58 0.12 -6.54
CA ALA A 74 -0.75 -0.80 -7.67
C ALA A 74 0.40 -0.66 -8.69
N GLY A 75 0.79 0.56 -9.04
CA GLY A 75 1.92 0.83 -9.94
C GLY A 75 3.25 0.34 -9.38
N ALA A 76 3.49 0.58 -8.08
CA ALA A 76 4.66 0.08 -7.39
C ALA A 76 4.72 -1.46 -7.40
N LEU A 77 3.63 -2.17 -7.12
CA LEU A 77 3.62 -3.64 -7.07
C LEU A 77 3.55 -4.30 -8.46
N GLY A 78 2.95 -3.63 -9.44
CA GLY A 78 2.86 -4.09 -10.82
C GLY A 78 4.18 -4.03 -11.58
N SER A 79 5.16 -3.25 -11.10
CA SER A 79 6.47 -3.16 -11.72
C SER A 79 7.27 -4.47 -11.57
N LYS A 80 7.84 -4.94 -12.69
CA LYS A 80 8.77 -6.10 -12.69
C LYS A 80 10.07 -5.80 -11.93
N LYS A 81 10.40 -4.53 -11.72
CA LYS A 81 11.62 -4.09 -11.02
C LYS A 81 11.47 -4.06 -9.50
N THR A 82 10.27 -4.30 -8.98
CA THR A 82 10.01 -4.22 -7.54
C THR A 82 10.61 -5.40 -6.82
N THR A 83 11.52 -5.12 -5.91
CA THR A 83 12.29 -6.13 -5.16
C THR A 83 11.52 -6.59 -3.91
N ASP A 84 11.90 -7.73 -3.34
CA ASP A 84 11.24 -8.24 -2.13
C ASP A 84 11.45 -7.34 -0.90
N MET A 85 12.57 -6.61 -0.83
CA MET A 85 12.77 -5.56 0.19
C MET A 85 11.76 -4.41 0.03
N GLN A 86 11.43 -4.02 -1.21
CA GLN A 86 10.41 -3.02 -1.46
C GLN A 86 9.00 -3.55 -1.14
N ASN A 87 8.71 -4.83 -1.39
CA ASN A 87 7.46 -5.48 -0.97
C ASN A 87 7.33 -5.50 0.56
N LEU A 88 8.40 -5.79 1.29
CA LEU A 88 8.45 -5.71 2.75
C LEU A 88 8.21 -4.27 3.24
N GLY A 89 8.86 -3.29 2.63
CA GLY A 89 8.62 -1.87 2.94
C GLY A 89 7.16 -1.47 2.72
N LEU A 90 6.55 -1.92 1.62
CA LEU A 90 5.12 -1.71 1.33
C LEU A 90 4.21 -2.46 2.30
N LEU A 91 4.63 -3.59 2.85
CA LEU A 91 3.87 -4.29 3.90
C LEU A 91 3.93 -3.53 5.23
N VAL A 92 5.10 -3.01 5.62
CA VAL A 92 5.26 -2.15 6.81
C VAL A 92 4.41 -0.89 6.66
N TRP A 93 4.44 -0.28 5.47
CA TRP A 93 3.56 0.84 5.12
C TRP A 93 2.08 0.48 5.26
N ALA A 94 1.67 -0.71 4.83
CA ALA A 94 0.31 -1.20 5.02
C ALA A 94 -0.09 -1.29 6.50
N GLY A 95 0.81 -1.78 7.37
CA GLY A 95 0.60 -1.83 8.81
C GLY A 95 0.43 -0.45 9.43
N PHE A 96 1.22 0.54 8.99
CA PHE A 96 1.04 1.94 9.37
C PHE A 96 -0.32 2.48 8.92
N LEU A 97 -0.73 2.23 7.68
CA LEU A 97 -2.03 2.64 7.16
C LEU A 97 -3.20 2.03 7.95
N ILE A 98 -3.11 0.75 8.35
CA ILE A 98 -4.14 0.11 9.18
C ILE A 98 -4.19 0.75 10.57
N SER A 99 -3.03 1.05 11.16
CA SER A 99 -2.97 1.71 12.48
C SER A 99 -3.58 3.11 12.41
N LEU A 100 -3.26 3.87 11.35
CA LEU A 100 -3.85 5.16 11.06
C LEU A 100 -5.36 5.04 10.80
N ALA A 101 -5.82 4.02 10.08
CA ALA A 101 -7.23 3.75 9.88
C ALA A 101 -7.98 3.59 11.20
N GLY A 102 -7.43 2.80 12.13
CA GLY A 102 -7.97 2.66 13.48
C GLY A 102 -8.06 4.00 14.22
N PHE A 103 -7.02 4.83 14.10
CA PHE A 103 -6.98 6.15 14.74
C PHE A 103 -8.02 7.12 14.17
N VAL A 104 -8.17 7.16 12.84
CA VAL A 104 -9.20 7.96 12.14
C VAL A 104 -10.60 7.49 12.50
N LEU A 105 -10.84 6.17 12.50
CA LEU A 105 -12.14 5.59 12.85
C LEU A 105 -12.51 5.79 14.33
N ALA A 106 -11.51 5.85 15.22
CA ALA A 106 -11.71 6.19 16.63
C ALA A 106 -12.00 7.69 16.86
N GLY A 107 -11.96 8.52 15.80
CA GLY A 107 -12.32 9.94 15.86
C GLY A 107 -11.22 10.86 16.38
N PHE A 108 -9.99 10.35 16.57
CA PHE A 108 -8.85 11.16 17.01
C PHE A 108 -8.34 12.14 15.95
N VAL A 109 -8.76 11.98 14.69
CA VAL A 109 -8.45 12.84 13.52
C VAL A 109 -9.73 13.19 12.80
#